data_AF-A0A9D5D0A3-F1
#
_entry.id   AF-A0A9D5D0A3-F1
#
_cell.length_a   1.000
_cell.length_b   1.000
_cell.length_c   1.000
_cell.angle_alpha   90.00
_cell.angle_beta   90.00
_cell.angle_gamma   90.00
#
_symmetry.space_group_name_H-M   'P 1'
#
loop_
_entity.id
_entity.type
_entity.pdbx_description
1 polymer ?
#
loop_
_entity_poly.entity_id
_entity_poly.type
_entity_poly.pdbx_seq_one_letter_code
_entity_poly.pdbx_strand_id
1 'polypeptide(L)'
;MSVVGFDVGNNTCIIAAAKPGAGIEALLNEESKREIPASISFSEKQRLIGSSSSPLLYPSSTFSQIKQLILAHPKYRHRLSYLNRKITLTPTHLLAMLLSHLKIIAERSLKSPVSDCVLSLPSYASDLARRSYLNAAHIAGLNPLLLIHDTTATALIYGIYKTDYPDDKLHVVFIDIGHSDTQVSVVAFEPGGMHVLSHASDPLLGGRDFDQILFKHFAEQFKDRYKIDVRSNAKACVRLRVACEKVKKVLSANAEAPISIECLMNDKDVRGFIKREEFEKLASGLLERVLVPCKKALEDAGVGIDTLHSVELVGSGSRIPAIVRILTEFFGKEPGRTLNASESVARGCALQCAKQSPLFKVRRYEVGPFQTKKPGGNPKVKVRIHLNPYGIAVVGSVLLIEDDTKDTDSSEASCSNSSNTEPAKAVESEISEESEPTVVDSTTTEKLSKRLHLPVTETAFGGMTETGFSGTQELEKQLADQDKLVEQTKEKKNALEAYVYDVRNKLFERYRSFATESEREEISMGLQQTEEWLYSEGDDETETVYSHFLEDLKKLADPVINRYKEEAARAQATRKLLQTIVDNRMAVATIATYERDMIMQASTEALSSYICIREPS
;
A
#
# COMPACT_ATOMS: atom_id res chain seq x y z
N MET A 1 -10.61 10.64 -8.42
CA MET A 1 -10.15 9.24 -8.29
C MET A 1 -8.67 9.28 -7.99
N SER A 2 -8.28 8.79 -6.83
CA SER A 2 -6.88 8.75 -6.39
C SER A 2 -6.14 7.66 -7.14
N VAL A 3 -4.96 7.97 -7.65
CA VAL A 3 -4.12 7.03 -8.40
C VAL A 3 -3.02 6.54 -7.49
N VAL A 4 -3.08 5.27 -7.08
CA VAL A 4 -2.21 4.71 -6.04
C VAL A 4 -1.57 3.41 -6.50
N GLY A 5 -0.27 3.30 -6.28
CA GLY A 5 0.52 2.09 -6.45
C GLY A 5 1.03 1.57 -5.13
N PHE A 6 0.88 0.26 -4.89
CA PHE A 6 1.40 -0.40 -3.69
C PHE A 6 2.50 -1.39 -4.06
N ASP A 7 3.69 -1.20 -3.48
CA ASP A 7 4.71 -2.23 -3.39
C ASP A 7 4.48 -3.06 -2.13
N VAL A 8 4.13 -4.33 -2.32
CA VAL A 8 3.89 -5.29 -1.24
C VAL A 8 5.16 -6.12 -1.02
N GLY A 9 6.16 -5.52 -0.38
CA GLY A 9 7.41 -6.18 -0.03
C GLY A 9 7.30 -7.15 1.16
N ASN A 10 8.32 -8.00 1.33
CA ASN A 10 8.33 -9.02 2.39
C ASN A 10 8.71 -8.47 3.78
N ASN A 11 9.51 -7.40 3.84
CA ASN A 11 9.90 -6.72 5.09
C ASN A 11 9.14 -5.40 5.28
N THR A 12 9.05 -4.63 4.21
CA THR A 12 8.45 -3.31 4.17
C THR A 12 7.59 -3.19 2.92
N CYS A 13 6.55 -2.37 3.01
CA CYS A 13 5.72 -1.95 1.91
C CYS A 13 5.95 -0.47 1.64
N ILE A 14 5.69 -0.05 0.41
CA ILE A 14 5.80 1.34 -0.03
C ILE A 14 4.53 1.71 -0.79
N ILE A 15 4.05 2.91 -0.55
CA ILE A 15 2.90 3.47 -1.26
C ILE A 15 3.40 4.63 -2.10
N ALA A 16 2.99 4.69 -3.36
CA ALA A 16 3.18 5.88 -4.18
C ALA A 16 1.86 6.33 -4.78
N ALA A 17 1.74 7.61 -5.06
CA ALA A 17 0.57 8.17 -5.70
C ALA A 17 0.93 9.24 -6.73
N ALA A 18 0.07 9.40 -7.72
CA ALA A 18 0.15 10.54 -8.63
C ALA A 18 -0.55 11.75 -8.00
N LYS A 19 0.18 12.86 -7.85
CA LYS A 19 -0.35 14.13 -7.35
C LYS A 19 -0.39 15.17 -8.48
N PRO A 20 -1.51 15.93 -8.61
CA PRO A 20 -1.57 17.05 -9.55
C PRO A 20 -0.39 18.01 -9.35
N GLY A 21 0.34 18.34 -10.41
CA GLY A 21 1.46 19.30 -10.39
C GLY A 21 2.79 18.78 -9.83
N ALA A 22 2.82 17.67 -9.09
CA ALA A 22 4.04 17.12 -8.47
C ALA A 22 4.51 15.78 -9.09
N GLY A 23 3.72 15.19 -9.99
CA GLY A 23 4.05 13.91 -10.62
C GLY A 23 3.80 12.74 -9.66
N ILE A 24 4.72 11.77 -9.63
CA ILE A 24 4.57 10.53 -8.85
C ILE A 24 5.53 10.53 -7.66
N GLU A 25 4.97 10.44 -6.47
CA GLU A 25 5.71 10.50 -5.21
C GLU A 25 5.36 9.32 -4.31
N ALA A 26 6.35 8.82 -3.56
CA ALA A 26 6.09 7.94 -2.43
C ALA A 26 5.41 8.72 -1.28
N LEU A 27 4.48 8.08 -0.58
CA LEU A 27 3.74 8.66 0.53
C LEU A 27 4.46 8.41 1.86
N LEU A 28 4.15 9.24 2.86
CA LEU A 28 4.68 9.12 4.22
C LEU A 28 3.64 8.48 5.13
N ASN A 29 4.09 7.65 6.06
CA ASN A 29 3.27 7.11 7.14
C ASN A 29 3.17 8.09 8.33
N GLU A 30 2.51 7.64 9.40
CA GLU A 30 2.28 8.44 10.61
C GLU A 30 3.58 8.85 11.34
N GLU A 31 4.67 8.11 11.13
CA GLU A 31 6.01 8.41 11.65
C GLU A 31 6.87 9.23 10.69
N SER A 32 6.28 9.78 9.62
CA SER A 32 6.98 10.50 8.55
C SER A 32 8.04 9.65 7.80
N LYS A 33 7.86 8.33 7.74
CA LYS A 33 8.69 7.41 6.98
C LYS A 33 7.99 6.95 5.70
N ARG A 34 8.77 6.68 4.65
CA ARG A 34 8.29 6.11 3.39
C ARG A 34 8.11 4.59 3.47
N GLU A 35 8.97 3.92 4.24
CA GLU A 35 8.94 2.46 4.42
C GLU A 35 7.99 2.07 5.56
N ILE A 36 7.01 1.22 5.26
CA ILE A 36 6.00 0.75 6.21
C ILE A 36 6.27 -0.73 6.51
N PRO A 37 6.56 -1.13 7.77
CA PRO A 37 6.81 -2.54 8.07
C PRO A 37 5.67 -3.48 7.67
N ALA A 38 5.99 -4.58 6.98
CA ALA A 38 5.03 -5.61 6.56
C ALA A 38 4.78 -6.60 7.71
N SER A 39 4.22 -6.10 8.82
CA SER A 39 4.07 -6.82 10.08
C SER A 39 2.74 -6.50 10.77
N ILE A 40 2.14 -7.52 11.39
CA ILE A 40 0.88 -7.44 12.13
C ILE A 40 1.07 -8.14 13.47
N SER A 41 0.89 -7.43 14.58
CA SER A 41 0.88 -8.00 15.93
C SER A 41 -0.52 -7.93 16.52
N PHE A 42 -0.98 -9.01 17.13
CA PHE A 42 -2.22 -9.00 17.90
C PHE A 42 -1.89 -8.75 19.37
N SER A 43 -2.32 -7.59 19.88
CA SER A 43 -2.30 -7.29 21.30
C SER A 43 -3.51 -7.94 21.99
N GLU A 44 -3.81 -7.54 23.23
CA GLU A 44 -4.99 -8.03 23.94
C GLU A 44 -6.29 -7.37 23.45
N LYS A 45 -6.24 -6.13 22.97
CA LYS A 45 -7.42 -5.30 22.64
C LYS A 45 -7.57 -4.94 21.17
N GLN A 46 -6.44 -4.79 20.48
CA GLN A 46 -6.39 -4.35 19.08
C GLN A 46 -5.27 -5.02 18.29
N ARG A 47 -5.35 -4.93 16.96
CA ARG A 47 -4.25 -5.26 16.07
C ARG A 47 -3.32 -4.06 15.95
N LEU A 48 -2.03 -4.34 15.90
CA LEU A 48 -0.96 -3.37 15.69
C LEU A 48 -0.31 -3.67 14.34
N ILE A 49 -0.55 -2.84 13.34
CA ILE A 49 -0.12 -3.06 11.95
C ILE A 49 0.92 -2.00 11.57
N GLY A 50 1.86 -2.35 10.69
CA GLY A 50 2.84 -1.39 10.20
C GLY A 50 3.87 -1.03 11.26
N SER A 51 4.15 0.26 11.39
CA SER A 51 5.09 0.79 12.39
C SER A 51 4.68 0.48 13.83
N SER A 52 3.37 0.36 14.10
CA SER A 52 2.86 0.06 15.44
C SER A 52 3.06 -1.41 15.85
N SER A 53 3.31 -2.30 14.88
CA SER A 53 3.52 -3.73 15.14
C SER A 53 4.69 -3.93 16.10
N SER A 54 4.47 -4.76 17.13
CA SER A 54 5.41 -4.96 18.24
C SER A 54 5.81 -6.43 18.42
N PRO A 55 6.66 -6.98 17.53
CA PRO A 55 7.14 -8.37 17.60
C PRO A 55 7.88 -8.73 18.90
N LEU A 56 8.46 -7.75 19.57
CA LEU A 56 9.17 -7.95 20.85
C LEU A 56 8.21 -8.21 22.01
N LEU A 57 7.08 -7.51 22.01
CA LEU A 57 6.05 -7.64 23.04
C LEU A 57 5.17 -8.87 22.79
N TYR A 58 4.85 -9.12 21.52
CA TYR A 58 3.88 -10.13 21.08
C TYR A 58 4.45 -11.20 20.11
N PRO A 59 5.63 -11.80 20.37
CA PRO A 59 6.34 -12.62 19.38
C PRO A 59 5.54 -13.82 18.84
N SER A 60 4.65 -14.39 19.65
CA SER A 60 3.83 -15.55 19.28
C SER A 60 2.54 -15.17 18.54
N SER A 61 2.14 -13.90 18.59
CA SER A 61 0.95 -13.36 17.91
C SER A 61 1.32 -12.27 16.90
N THR A 62 2.57 -12.26 16.44
CA THR A 62 3.04 -11.40 15.36
C THR A 62 3.27 -12.19 14.08
N PHE A 63 2.66 -11.69 13.00
CA PHE A 63 2.83 -12.19 11.65
C PHE A 63 3.70 -11.23 10.85
N SER A 64 4.74 -11.77 10.24
CA SER A 64 5.63 -11.07 9.32
C SER A 64 5.87 -11.96 8.10
N GLN A 65 6.56 -11.43 7.07
CA GLN A 65 6.85 -12.17 5.84
C GLN A 65 5.58 -12.68 5.13
N ILE A 66 4.53 -11.86 5.16
CA ILE A 66 3.19 -12.20 4.66
C ILE A 66 3.24 -12.50 3.14
N LYS A 67 4.05 -11.75 2.38
CA LYS A 67 4.36 -12.01 0.97
C LYS A 67 4.78 -13.46 0.76
N GLN A 68 5.77 -13.94 1.51
CA GLN A 68 6.29 -15.30 1.41
C GLN A 68 5.28 -16.37 1.86
N LEU A 69 4.45 -16.10 2.86
CA LEU A 69 3.36 -17.00 3.24
C LEU A 69 2.38 -17.22 2.09
N ILE A 70 2.04 -16.17 1.33
CA ILE A 70 1.16 -16.29 0.16
C ILE A 70 1.84 -17.06 -0.97
N LEU A 71 3.12 -16.77 -1.24
CA LEU A 71 3.83 -17.36 -2.37
C LEU A 71 4.14 -18.85 -2.16
N ALA A 72 4.57 -19.23 -0.95
CA ALA A 72 4.99 -20.60 -0.65
C ALA A 72 3.89 -21.45 -0.02
N HIS A 73 3.01 -20.85 0.80
CA HIS A 73 2.04 -21.58 1.62
C HIS A 73 0.64 -20.94 1.62
N PRO A 74 0.02 -20.66 0.45
CA PRO A 74 -1.24 -19.92 0.36
C PRO A 74 -2.41 -20.59 1.12
N LYS A 75 -2.31 -21.90 1.37
CA LYS A 75 -3.31 -22.70 2.09
C LYS A 75 -3.07 -22.77 3.61
N TYR A 76 -2.00 -22.17 4.13
CA TYR A 76 -1.73 -22.17 5.56
C TYR A 76 -2.91 -21.58 6.35
N ARG A 77 -3.13 -22.11 7.54
CA ARG A 77 -4.18 -21.69 8.47
C ARG A 77 -3.55 -21.56 9.84
N HIS A 78 -3.61 -20.37 10.42
CA HIS A 78 -3.13 -20.12 11.77
C HIS A 78 -4.32 -19.89 12.71
N ARG A 79 -4.37 -20.61 13.82
CA ARG A 79 -5.40 -20.41 14.84
C ARG A 79 -4.80 -19.61 15.98
N LEU A 80 -5.38 -18.46 16.31
CA LEU A 80 -5.04 -17.72 17.53
C LEU A 80 -6.26 -17.47 18.41
N SER A 81 -6.01 -17.30 19.70
CA SER A 81 -6.99 -16.80 20.65
C SER A 81 -6.85 -15.29 20.73
N TYR A 82 -7.90 -14.55 20.41
CA TYR A 82 -7.93 -13.09 20.40
C TYR A 82 -9.29 -12.62 20.92
N LEU A 83 -9.31 -11.70 21.89
CA LEU A 83 -10.54 -11.22 22.55
C LEU A 83 -11.43 -12.36 23.06
N ASN A 84 -10.81 -13.37 23.71
CA ASN A 84 -11.47 -14.58 24.21
C ASN A 84 -12.19 -15.42 23.13
N ARG A 85 -11.87 -15.22 21.85
CA ARG A 85 -12.40 -15.98 20.71
C ARG A 85 -11.28 -16.66 19.96
N LYS A 86 -11.53 -17.86 19.45
CA LYS A 86 -10.60 -18.54 18.54
C LYS A 86 -10.87 -18.07 17.11
N ILE A 87 -9.90 -17.38 16.51
CA ILE A 87 -9.96 -16.94 15.12
C ILE A 87 -8.98 -17.74 14.27
N THR A 88 -9.35 -18.01 13.01
CA THR A 88 -8.47 -18.67 12.04
C THR A 88 -8.07 -17.68 10.96
N LEU A 89 -6.78 -17.39 10.89
CA LEU A 89 -6.19 -16.49 9.91
C LEU A 89 -5.58 -17.27 8.75
N THR A 90 -5.71 -16.68 7.57
CA THR A 90 -5.14 -17.18 6.32
C THR A 90 -4.10 -16.17 5.81
N PRO A 91 -3.09 -16.59 5.02
CA PRO A 91 -2.16 -15.63 4.40
C PRO A 91 -2.88 -14.53 3.61
N THR A 92 -3.96 -14.88 2.89
CA THR A 92 -4.83 -13.92 2.19
C THR A 92 -5.46 -12.91 3.15
N HIS A 93 -5.95 -13.36 4.30
CA HIS A 93 -6.54 -12.46 5.31
C HIS A 93 -5.45 -11.56 5.92
N LEU A 94 -4.28 -12.09 6.24
CA LEU A 94 -3.15 -11.28 6.73
C LEU A 94 -2.71 -10.22 5.71
N LEU A 95 -2.68 -10.54 4.41
CA LEU A 95 -2.42 -9.54 3.39
C LEU A 95 -3.55 -8.51 3.29
N ALA A 96 -4.80 -8.93 3.46
CA ALA A 96 -5.93 -7.99 3.48
C ALA A 96 -5.81 -6.98 4.61
N MET A 97 -5.47 -7.43 5.83
CA MET A 97 -5.19 -6.54 6.97
C MET A 97 -4.10 -5.52 6.65
N LEU A 98 -3.01 -5.98 6.03
CA LEU A 98 -1.91 -5.11 5.63
C LEU A 98 -2.36 -4.10 4.57
N LEU A 99 -3.08 -4.54 3.53
CA LEU A 99 -3.60 -3.66 2.48
C LEU A 99 -4.62 -2.64 3.01
N SER A 100 -5.48 -3.03 3.96
CA SER A 100 -6.39 -2.11 4.65
C SER A 100 -5.61 -1.00 5.37
N HIS A 101 -4.54 -1.36 6.06
CA HIS A 101 -3.67 -0.38 6.72
C HIS A 101 -2.95 0.54 5.72
N LEU A 102 -2.42 -0.01 4.62
CA LEU A 102 -1.79 0.80 3.56
C LEU A 102 -2.81 1.74 2.90
N LYS A 103 -4.05 1.31 2.69
CA LYS A 103 -5.15 2.14 2.20
C LYS A 103 -5.41 3.33 3.14
N ILE A 104 -5.51 3.09 4.45
CA ILE A 104 -5.74 4.16 5.45
C ILE A 104 -4.61 5.22 5.39
N ILE A 105 -3.35 4.79 5.27
CA ILE A 105 -2.21 5.70 5.12
C ILE A 105 -2.34 6.53 3.84
N ALA A 106 -2.69 5.89 2.72
CA ALA A 106 -2.88 6.56 1.45
C ALA A 106 -4.02 7.59 1.51
N GLU A 107 -5.17 7.23 2.08
CA GLU A 107 -6.34 8.10 2.25
C GLU A 107 -6.03 9.31 3.13
N ARG A 108 -5.30 9.11 4.24
CA ARG A 108 -4.88 10.20 5.12
C ARG A 108 -3.93 11.17 4.41
N SER A 109 -2.96 10.64 3.66
CA SER A 109 -1.98 11.44 2.94
C SER A 109 -2.60 12.24 1.79
N LEU A 110 -3.53 11.62 1.05
CA LEU A 110 -4.20 12.23 -0.10
C LEU A 110 -5.46 13.03 0.27
N LYS A 111 -5.92 12.94 1.52
CA LYS A 111 -7.17 13.56 2.03
C LYS A 111 -8.38 13.24 1.13
N SER A 112 -8.40 12.03 0.57
CA SER A 112 -9.41 11.56 -0.37
C SER A 112 -9.52 10.04 -0.31
N PRO A 113 -10.70 9.46 -0.60
CA PRO A 113 -10.89 8.01 -0.57
C PRO A 113 -10.04 7.33 -1.65
N VAL A 114 -9.55 6.11 -1.34
CA VAL A 114 -8.73 5.30 -2.24
C VAL A 114 -9.45 3.99 -2.52
N SER A 115 -9.87 3.79 -3.76
CA SER A 115 -10.50 2.55 -4.24
C SER A 115 -9.61 1.84 -5.23
N ASP A 116 -9.29 2.49 -6.35
CA ASP A 116 -8.56 1.88 -7.45
C ASP A 116 -7.05 1.90 -7.21
N CYS A 117 -6.38 0.79 -7.50
CA CYS A 117 -4.95 0.68 -7.30
C CYS A 117 -4.26 -0.28 -8.27
N VAL A 118 -2.93 -0.20 -8.32
CA VAL A 118 -2.08 -1.23 -8.92
C VAL A 118 -1.19 -1.83 -7.83
N LEU A 119 -1.13 -3.16 -7.78
CA LEU A 119 -0.33 -3.89 -6.80
C LEU A 119 0.88 -4.53 -7.48
N SER A 120 2.03 -4.41 -6.83
CA SER A 120 3.22 -5.16 -7.22
C SER A 120 3.15 -6.62 -6.75
N LEU A 121 3.76 -7.52 -7.50
CA LEU A 121 4.03 -8.89 -7.08
C LEU A 121 5.26 -9.46 -7.78
N PRO A 122 5.87 -10.56 -7.29
CA PRO A 122 6.99 -11.15 -7.98
C PRO A 122 6.63 -11.75 -9.33
N SER A 123 7.59 -11.76 -10.26
CA SER A 123 7.42 -12.36 -11.59
C SER A 123 7.06 -13.86 -11.53
N TYR A 124 7.59 -14.56 -10.52
CA TYR A 124 7.35 -15.99 -10.27
C TYR A 124 6.05 -16.30 -9.51
N ALA A 125 5.21 -15.31 -9.21
CA ALA A 125 3.95 -15.52 -8.51
C ALA A 125 2.99 -16.42 -9.32
N SER A 126 2.55 -17.50 -8.69
CA SER A 126 1.60 -18.46 -9.26
C SER A 126 0.20 -17.87 -9.45
N ASP A 127 -0.64 -18.54 -10.22
CA ASP A 127 -2.06 -18.19 -10.38
C ASP A 127 -2.78 -18.08 -9.02
N LEU A 128 -2.53 -19.04 -8.13
CA LEU A 128 -3.13 -19.06 -6.80
C LEU A 128 -2.67 -17.87 -5.93
N ALA A 129 -1.39 -17.47 -6.04
CA ALA A 129 -0.88 -16.29 -5.38
C ALA A 129 -1.52 -15.01 -5.94
N ARG A 130 -1.67 -14.90 -7.27
CA ARG A 130 -2.36 -13.77 -7.94
C ARG A 130 -3.79 -13.64 -7.45
N ARG A 131 -4.55 -14.73 -7.43
CA ARG A 131 -5.93 -14.75 -6.88
C ARG A 131 -5.95 -14.37 -5.40
N SER A 132 -4.96 -14.80 -4.62
CA SER A 132 -4.85 -14.42 -3.21
C SER A 132 -4.61 -12.92 -3.02
N TYR A 133 -3.80 -12.29 -3.87
CA TYR A 133 -3.61 -10.84 -3.88
C TYR A 133 -4.92 -10.10 -4.23
N LEU A 134 -5.64 -10.55 -5.26
CA LEU A 134 -6.92 -9.96 -5.66
C LEU A 134 -7.96 -10.08 -4.53
N ASN A 135 -8.10 -11.26 -3.94
CA ASN A 135 -9.03 -11.46 -2.82
C ASN A 135 -8.66 -10.60 -1.62
N ALA A 136 -7.38 -10.52 -1.27
CA ALA A 136 -6.91 -9.68 -0.17
C ALA A 136 -7.23 -8.19 -0.42
N ALA A 137 -7.04 -7.71 -1.65
CA ALA A 137 -7.36 -6.35 -2.03
C ALA A 137 -8.87 -6.05 -1.95
N HIS A 138 -9.72 -6.96 -2.45
CA HIS A 138 -11.17 -6.79 -2.36
C HIS A 138 -11.67 -6.81 -0.91
N ILE A 139 -11.10 -7.67 -0.05
CA ILE A 139 -11.39 -7.68 1.39
C ILE A 139 -11.00 -6.35 2.03
N ALA A 140 -9.88 -5.75 1.62
CA ALA A 140 -9.43 -4.42 2.07
C ALA A 140 -10.24 -3.26 1.46
N GLY A 141 -11.24 -3.54 0.61
CA GLY A 141 -12.02 -2.52 -0.09
C GLY A 141 -11.21 -1.73 -1.11
N LEU A 142 -10.22 -2.38 -1.75
CA LEU A 142 -9.47 -1.90 -2.90
C LEU A 142 -9.92 -2.64 -4.16
N ASN A 143 -9.83 -1.97 -5.31
CA ASN A 143 -10.09 -2.51 -6.63
C ASN A 143 -8.76 -2.52 -7.43
N PRO A 144 -8.06 -3.67 -7.50
CA PRO A 144 -6.86 -3.77 -8.31
C PRO A 144 -7.19 -3.64 -9.79
N LEU A 145 -6.70 -2.58 -10.44
CA LEU A 145 -6.79 -2.41 -11.88
C LEU A 145 -5.77 -3.29 -12.62
N LEU A 146 -4.63 -3.56 -11.97
CA LEU A 146 -3.56 -4.40 -12.51
C LEU A 146 -2.73 -5.02 -11.38
N LEU A 147 -2.22 -6.24 -11.64
CA LEU A 147 -1.09 -6.82 -10.91
C LEU A 147 0.17 -6.71 -11.79
N ILE A 148 1.16 -5.94 -11.37
CA ILE A 148 2.39 -5.69 -12.14
C ILE A 148 3.60 -6.34 -11.48
N HIS A 149 4.48 -6.97 -12.27
CA HIS A 149 5.68 -7.57 -11.69
C HIS A 149 6.61 -6.50 -11.10
N ASP A 150 7.27 -6.80 -9.97
CA ASP A 150 8.14 -5.86 -9.24
C ASP A 150 9.17 -5.19 -10.17
N THR A 151 9.95 -5.99 -10.92
CA THR A 151 10.98 -5.45 -11.84
C THR A 151 10.40 -4.82 -13.10
N THR A 152 9.19 -5.18 -13.52
CA THR A 152 8.47 -4.50 -14.62
C THR A 152 8.03 -3.11 -14.18
N ALA A 153 7.55 -2.94 -12.95
CA ALA A 153 7.24 -1.63 -12.39
C ALA A 153 8.48 -0.75 -12.30
N THR A 154 9.61 -1.31 -11.86
CA THR A 154 10.93 -0.65 -11.86
C THR A 154 11.37 -0.23 -13.26
N ALA A 155 11.24 -1.11 -14.25
CA ALA A 155 11.55 -0.79 -15.64
C ALA A 155 10.64 0.31 -16.20
N LEU A 156 9.37 0.32 -15.81
CA LEU A 156 8.42 1.32 -16.27
C LEU A 156 8.78 2.73 -15.78
N ILE A 157 9.14 2.87 -14.50
CA ILE A 157 9.55 4.17 -13.95
C ILE A 157 10.93 4.59 -14.48
N TYR A 158 11.79 3.65 -14.87
CA TYR A 158 13.03 3.96 -15.58
C TYR A 158 12.76 4.54 -16.96
N GLY A 159 11.96 3.83 -17.76
CA GLY A 159 11.73 4.14 -19.17
C GLY A 159 10.99 5.46 -19.41
N ILE A 160 10.14 5.90 -18.48
CA ILE A 160 9.39 7.16 -18.66
C ILE A 160 10.28 8.41 -18.65
N TYR A 161 11.39 8.37 -17.91
CA TYR A 161 12.34 9.49 -17.82
C TYR A 161 13.46 9.37 -18.85
N LYS A 162 13.54 8.26 -19.60
CA LYS A 162 14.52 8.07 -20.65
C LYS A 162 14.15 8.83 -21.92
N THR A 163 15.09 9.66 -22.36
CA THR A 163 14.97 10.51 -23.56
C THR A 163 16.02 10.15 -24.62
N ASP A 164 17.13 9.57 -24.19
CA ASP A 164 18.24 9.05 -24.98
C ASP A 164 17.95 7.59 -25.39
N TYR A 165 17.80 7.36 -26.69
CA TYR A 165 17.66 6.02 -27.27
C TYR A 165 18.72 5.85 -28.36
N PRO A 166 19.40 4.70 -28.43
CA PRO A 166 20.24 4.35 -29.58
C PRO A 166 19.38 4.16 -30.84
N ASP A 167 20.02 4.05 -32.00
CA ASP A 167 19.33 3.78 -33.27
C ASP A 167 18.61 2.40 -33.25
N ASP A 168 19.13 1.46 -32.46
CA ASP A 168 18.54 0.15 -32.13
C ASP A 168 17.79 0.17 -30.78
N LYS A 169 17.41 -1.02 -30.26
CA LYS A 169 16.76 -1.15 -28.96
C LYS A 169 17.74 -0.94 -27.80
N LEU A 170 17.34 -0.14 -26.82
CA LEU A 170 18.08 0.02 -25.57
C LEU A 170 17.82 -1.17 -24.64
N HIS A 171 18.78 -2.10 -24.55
CA HIS A 171 18.69 -3.27 -23.67
C HIS A 171 19.21 -2.97 -22.27
N VAL A 172 18.35 -3.15 -21.26
CA VAL A 172 18.66 -2.91 -19.84
C VAL A 172 18.27 -4.12 -19.01
N VAL A 173 19.16 -4.52 -18.10
CA VAL A 173 18.88 -5.56 -17.09
C VAL A 173 18.50 -4.90 -15.78
N PHE A 174 17.35 -5.25 -15.22
CA PHE A 174 16.95 -4.83 -13.87
C PHE A 174 17.14 -5.99 -12.91
N ILE A 175 17.89 -5.75 -11.82
CA ILE A 175 18.17 -6.73 -10.77
C ILE A 175 17.61 -6.19 -9.46
N ASP A 176 16.60 -6.86 -8.91
CA ASP A 176 16.03 -6.56 -7.60
C ASP A 176 16.45 -7.63 -6.59
N ILE A 177 17.30 -7.26 -5.64
CA ILE A 177 17.67 -8.12 -4.50
C ILE A 177 16.95 -7.59 -3.28
N GLY A 178 15.75 -8.12 -3.06
CA GLY A 178 14.85 -7.71 -2.00
C GLY A 178 15.20 -8.31 -0.64
N HIS A 179 14.21 -8.34 0.25
CA HIS A 179 14.37 -8.97 1.56
C HIS A 179 14.36 -10.50 1.49
N SER A 180 13.58 -11.11 0.59
CA SER A 180 13.36 -12.57 0.57
C SER A 180 13.76 -13.28 -0.71
N ASP A 181 13.95 -12.52 -1.78
CA ASP A 181 14.02 -13.00 -3.15
C ASP A 181 14.90 -12.10 -4.00
N THR A 182 15.45 -12.69 -5.06
CA THR A 182 16.23 -12.01 -6.09
C THR A 182 15.48 -12.17 -7.41
N GLN A 183 15.18 -11.07 -8.08
CA GLN A 183 14.46 -11.05 -9.34
C GLN A 183 15.29 -10.33 -10.40
N VAL A 184 15.27 -10.84 -11.63
CA VAL A 184 15.97 -10.26 -12.78
C VAL A 184 14.99 -10.16 -13.94
N SER A 185 15.00 -9.03 -14.64
CA SER A 185 14.32 -8.89 -15.93
C SER A 185 15.20 -8.20 -16.95
N VAL A 186 15.22 -8.74 -18.17
CA VAL A 186 15.85 -8.10 -19.33
C VAL A 186 14.77 -7.35 -20.10
N VAL A 187 14.99 -6.07 -20.36
CA VAL A 187 14.00 -5.19 -20.98
C VAL A 187 14.62 -4.48 -22.17
N ALA A 188 13.88 -4.45 -23.29
CA ALA A 188 14.19 -3.63 -24.45
C ALA A 188 13.34 -2.35 -24.42
N PHE A 189 14.00 -1.21 -24.51
CA PHE A 189 13.36 0.10 -24.55
C PHE A 189 13.43 0.70 -25.95
N GLU A 190 12.33 1.33 -26.37
CA GLU A 190 12.18 2.05 -27.63
C GLU A 190 11.48 3.39 -27.36
N PRO A 191 11.60 4.39 -28.26
CA PRO A 191 10.90 5.66 -28.10
C PRO A 191 9.38 5.45 -27.90
N GLY A 192 8.91 5.70 -26.67
CA GLY A 192 7.49 5.58 -26.34
C GLY A 192 7.04 4.20 -25.85
N GLY A 193 7.94 3.26 -25.56
CA GLY A 193 7.54 1.96 -25.02
C GLY A 193 8.66 1.09 -24.47
N MET A 194 8.27 -0.02 -23.87
CA MET A 194 9.19 -1.07 -23.41
C MET A 194 8.63 -2.46 -23.63
N HIS A 195 9.52 -3.41 -23.85
CA HIS A 195 9.22 -4.84 -23.94
C HIS A 195 10.06 -5.60 -22.92
N VAL A 196 9.40 -6.28 -21.99
CA VAL A 196 10.11 -7.22 -21.13
C VAL A 196 10.38 -8.49 -21.93
N LEU A 197 11.66 -8.81 -22.12
CA LEU A 197 12.10 -9.95 -22.93
C LEU A 197 12.07 -11.24 -22.10
N SER A 198 12.49 -11.16 -20.84
CA SER A 198 12.55 -12.31 -19.94
C SER A 198 12.45 -11.91 -18.48
N HIS A 199 12.11 -12.89 -17.66
CA HIS A 199 12.19 -12.84 -16.21
C HIS A 199 12.89 -14.09 -15.69
N ALA A 200 13.73 -13.92 -14.68
CA ALA A 200 14.25 -15.01 -13.87
C ALA A 200 14.30 -14.60 -12.40
N SER A 201 14.37 -15.57 -11.50
CA SER A 201 14.36 -15.29 -10.07
C SER A 201 14.95 -16.43 -9.25
N ASP A 202 15.44 -16.08 -8.07
CA ASP A 202 15.62 -17.00 -6.94
C ASP A 202 14.65 -16.58 -5.81
N PRO A 203 13.52 -17.30 -5.63
CA PRO A 203 12.50 -16.97 -4.63
C PRO A 203 12.95 -17.10 -3.16
N LEU A 204 14.13 -17.70 -2.93
CA LEU A 204 14.67 -18.05 -1.62
C LEU A 204 16.08 -17.47 -1.43
N LEU A 205 16.31 -16.28 -1.97
CA LEU A 205 17.58 -15.55 -1.87
C LEU A 205 17.32 -14.05 -1.77
N GLY A 206 17.35 -13.52 -0.56
CA GLY A 206 17.31 -12.07 -0.32
C GLY A 206 18.08 -11.67 0.93
N GLY A 207 17.91 -10.41 1.34
CA GLY A 207 18.59 -9.85 2.51
C GLY A 207 18.42 -10.66 3.80
N ARG A 208 17.28 -11.35 3.99
CA ARG A 208 16.99 -12.19 5.17
C ARG A 208 17.90 -13.41 5.27
N ASP A 209 18.34 -13.94 4.13
CA ASP A 209 19.16 -15.15 4.09
C ASP A 209 20.58 -14.82 4.54
N PHE A 210 21.06 -13.63 4.20
CA PHE A 210 22.28 -13.05 4.76
C PHE A 210 22.15 -12.74 6.26
N ASP A 211 21.00 -12.20 6.71
CA ASP A 211 20.74 -12.02 8.15
C ASP A 211 20.76 -13.36 8.89
N GLN A 212 20.28 -14.43 8.25
CA GLN A 212 20.27 -15.78 8.82
C GLN A 212 21.68 -16.38 8.98
N ILE A 213 22.64 -16.02 8.11
CA ILE A 213 24.06 -16.37 8.29
C ILE A 213 24.61 -15.71 9.55
N LEU A 214 24.41 -14.40 9.70
CA LEU A 214 24.84 -13.66 10.89
C LEU A 214 24.16 -14.20 12.17
N PHE A 215 22.86 -14.49 12.11
CA PHE A 215 22.12 -15.07 13.23
C PHE A 215 22.72 -16.41 13.64
N LYS A 216 23.03 -17.31 12.70
CA LYS A 216 23.64 -18.62 13.01
C LYS A 216 25.00 -18.44 13.66
N HIS A 217 25.84 -17.57 13.10
CA HIS A 217 27.16 -17.27 13.64
C HIS A 217 27.09 -16.76 15.09
N PHE A 218 26.31 -15.71 15.35
CA PHE A 218 26.22 -15.12 16.68
C PHE A 218 25.46 -16.00 17.67
N ALA A 219 24.45 -16.76 17.24
CA ALA A 219 23.77 -17.71 18.13
C ALA A 219 24.73 -18.81 18.62
N GLU A 220 25.62 -19.30 17.75
CA GLU A 220 26.62 -20.28 18.16
C GLU A 220 27.69 -19.66 19.05
N GLN A 221 28.22 -18.49 18.66
CA GLN A 221 29.18 -17.74 19.48
C GLN A 221 28.62 -17.47 20.89
N PHE A 222 27.35 -17.10 21.02
CA PHE A 222 26.74 -16.80 22.31
C PHE A 222 26.41 -18.05 23.12
N LYS A 223 26.08 -19.16 22.46
CA LYS A 223 25.98 -20.48 23.10
C LYS A 223 27.31 -20.91 23.69
N ASP A 224 28.41 -20.71 22.97
CA ASP A 224 29.74 -21.10 23.46
C ASP A 224 30.26 -20.16 24.56
N ARG A 225 30.17 -18.84 24.35
CA ARG A 225 30.76 -17.83 25.23
C ARG A 225 29.92 -17.53 26.47
N TYR A 226 28.61 -17.37 26.30
CA TYR A 226 27.70 -16.94 27.35
C TYR A 226 26.84 -18.09 27.92
N LYS A 227 26.94 -19.29 27.32
CA LYS A 227 26.14 -20.47 27.68
C LYS A 227 24.63 -20.20 27.62
N ILE A 228 24.19 -19.44 26.63
CA ILE A 228 22.77 -19.17 26.34
C ILE A 228 22.40 -19.74 24.99
N ASP A 229 21.29 -20.47 24.90
CA ASP A 229 20.73 -20.88 23.61
C ASP A 229 19.61 -19.94 23.20
N VAL A 230 19.96 -18.93 22.40
CA VAL A 230 19.02 -17.92 21.90
C VAL A 230 17.85 -18.56 21.14
N ARG A 231 18.06 -19.73 20.52
CA ARG A 231 17.04 -20.44 19.70
C ARG A 231 15.90 -21.01 20.55
N SER A 232 16.13 -21.20 21.85
CA SER A 232 15.13 -21.68 22.80
C SER A 232 14.13 -20.61 23.25
N ASN A 233 14.41 -19.32 22.98
CA ASN A 233 13.58 -18.21 23.45
C ASN A 233 13.16 -17.30 22.27
N ALA A 234 11.86 -17.19 22.04
CA ALA A 234 11.31 -16.42 20.92
C ALA A 234 11.67 -14.92 20.98
N LYS A 235 11.64 -14.29 22.16
CA LYS A 235 12.03 -12.88 22.33
C LYS A 235 13.51 -12.69 22.04
N ALA A 236 14.37 -13.56 22.58
CA ALA A 236 15.81 -13.50 22.32
C ALA A 236 16.12 -13.69 20.82
N CYS A 237 15.41 -14.61 20.15
CA CYS A 237 15.50 -14.79 18.70
C CYS A 237 15.19 -13.51 17.92
N VAL A 238 14.06 -12.86 18.22
CA VAL A 238 13.66 -11.61 17.54
C VAL A 238 14.71 -10.52 17.78
N ARG A 239 15.17 -10.35 19.03
CA ARG A 239 16.20 -9.34 19.37
C ARG A 239 17.51 -9.57 18.63
N LEU A 240 17.99 -10.81 18.57
CA LEU A 240 19.19 -11.15 17.83
C LEU A 240 19.02 -10.92 16.33
N ARG A 241 17.88 -11.29 15.74
CA ARG A 241 17.61 -11.04 14.30
C ARG A 241 17.63 -9.55 13.95
N VAL A 242 16.98 -8.70 14.75
CA VAL A 242 17.01 -7.24 14.57
C VAL A 242 18.45 -6.71 14.67
N ALA A 243 19.24 -7.21 15.62
CA ALA A 243 20.63 -6.82 15.75
C ALA A 243 21.49 -7.29 14.56
N CYS A 244 21.28 -8.51 14.05
CA CYS A 244 21.96 -9.02 12.86
C CYS A 244 21.65 -8.20 11.60
N GLU A 245 20.40 -7.76 11.41
CA GLU A 245 20.04 -6.88 10.30
C GLU A 245 20.81 -5.54 10.38
N LYS A 246 20.91 -4.96 11.58
CA LYS A 246 21.70 -3.74 11.83
C LYS A 246 23.19 -3.98 11.53
N VAL A 247 23.75 -5.09 11.99
CA VAL A 247 25.15 -5.48 11.70
C VAL A 247 25.38 -5.59 10.19
N LYS A 248 24.51 -6.28 9.44
CA LYS A 248 24.60 -6.37 7.97
C LYS A 248 24.61 -4.99 7.31
N LYS A 249 23.75 -4.07 7.76
CA LYS A 249 23.72 -2.68 7.25
C LYS A 249 25.01 -1.94 7.57
N VAL A 250 25.55 -2.07 8.78
CA VAL A 250 26.84 -1.47 9.17
C VAL A 250 27.98 -2.02 8.31
N LEU A 251 28.03 -3.34 8.08
CA LEU A 251 29.03 -4.00 7.22
C LEU A 251 28.96 -3.56 5.76
N SER A 252 27.81 -3.06 5.31
CA SER A 252 27.67 -2.53 3.95
C SER A 252 28.44 -1.22 3.76
N ALA A 253 28.63 -0.45 4.84
CA ALA A 253 29.41 0.80 4.83
C ALA A 253 30.82 0.60 5.39
N ASN A 254 30.98 -0.17 6.48
CA ASN A 254 32.22 -0.33 7.24
C ASN A 254 32.82 -1.72 7.07
N ALA A 255 34.14 -1.84 7.22
CA ALA A 255 34.86 -3.11 7.07
C ALA A 255 34.59 -4.10 8.23
N GLU A 256 34.00 -3.63 9.32
CA GLU A 256 33.71 -4.42 10.52
C GLU A 256 32.52 -3.83 11.27
N ALA A 257 31.89 -4.64 12.13
CA ALA A 257 30.72 -4.23 12.89
C ALA A 257 30.68 -4.95 14.25
N PRO A 258 30.55 -4.19 15.37
CA PRO A 258 30.24 -4.77 16.66
C PRO A 258 28.75 -5.10 16.76
N ILE A 259 28.42 -6.09 17.59
CA ILE A 259 27.06 -6.38 18.05
C ILE A 259 27.04 -6.33 19.58
N SER A 260 26.09 -5.59 20.15
CA SER A 260 25.89 -5.51 21.59
C SER A 260 24.40 -5.55 21.87
N ILE A 261 23.96 -6.50 22.72
CA ILE A 261 22.56 -6.64 23.10
C ILE A 261 22.49 -6.84 24.61
N GLU A 262 21.86 -5.91 25.30
CA GLU A 262 21.68 -5.93 26.75
C GLU A 262 20.58 -6.93 27.15
N CYS A 263 20.77 -7.66 28.25
CA CYS A 263 19.82 -8.62 28.80
C CYS A 263 19.20 -9.53 27.73
N LEU A 264 20.01 -10.07 26.79
CA LEU A 264 19.48 -10.86 25.66
C LEU A 264 18.67 -12.07 26.16
N MET A 265 19.22 -12.76 27.16
CA MET A 265 18.60 -13.92 27.82
C MET A 265 19.25 -14.13 29.19
N ASN A 266 18.46 -14.51 30.20
CA ASN A 266 18.93 -14.79 31.57
C ASN A 266 19.76 -13.63 32.17
N ASP A 267 19.31 -12.38 31.95
CA ASP A 267 19.97 -11.14 32.39
C ASP A 267 21.44 -11.00 31.95
N LYS A 268 21.82 -11.71 30.88
CA LYS A 268 23.17 -11.63 30.31
C LYS A 268 23.21 -10.66 29.14
N ASP A 269 24.12 -9.70 29.24
CA ASP A 269 24.55 -8.88 28.12
C ASP A 269 25.46 -9.69 27.21
N VAL A 270 25.23 -9.59 25.91
CA VAL A 270 26.09 -10.22 24.90
C VAL A 270 26.79 -9.18 24.07
N ARG A 271 28.06 -9.45 23.77
CA ARG A 271 28.88 -8.66 22.87
C ARG A 271 29.61 -9.58 21.90
N GLY A 272 29.61 -9.17 20.64
CA GLY A 272 30.27 -9.86 19.55
C GLY A 272 30.80 -8.84 18.55
N PHE A 273 31.51 -9.35 17.56
CA PHE A 273 32.13 -8.55 16.52
C PHE A 273 32.35 -9.43 15.29
N ILE A 274 32.24 -8.86 14.10
CA ILE A 274 32.50 -9.56 12.85
C ILE A 274 33.10 -8.60 11.81
N LYS A 275 34.03 -9.10 10.99
CA LYS A 275 34.58 -8.38 9.84
C LYS A 275 33.76 -8.66 8.58
N ARG A 276 33.73 -7.71 7.65
CA ARG A 276 33.06 -7.84 6.34
C ARG A 276 33.59 -9.05 5.58
N GLU A 277 34.90 -9.23 5.53
CA GLU A 277 35.54 -10.37 4.85
C GLU A 277 35.09 -11.72 5.41
N GLU A 278 34.97 -11.83 6.74
CA GLU A 278 34.47 -13.04 7.39
C GLU A 278 32.98 -13.28 7.08
N PHE A 279 32.16 -12.23 7.14
CA PHE A 279 30.75 -12.32 6.75
C PHE A 279 30.58 -12.74 5.28
N GLU A 280 31.32 -12.13 4.36
CA GLU A 280 31.29 -12.47 2.93
C GLU A 280 31.74 -13.92 2.70
N LYS A 281 32.75 -14.40 3.43
CA LYS A 281 33.19 -15.80 3.39
C LYS A 281 32.10 -16.75 3.88
N LEU A 282 31.43 -16.43 4.99
CA LEU A 282 30.32 -17.24 5.52
C LEU A 282 29.10 -17.24 4.57
N ALA A 283 28.95 -16.19 3.76
CA ALA A 283 27.86 -16.03 2.81
C ALA A 283 28.20 -16.46 1.37
N SER A 284 29.35 -17.09 1.12
CA SER A 284 29.83 -17.40 -0.23
C SER A 284 28.80 -18.17 -1.08
N GLY A 285 28.17 -19.19 -0.50
CA GLY A 285 27.15 -19.98 -1.19
C GLY A 285 25.87 -19.18 -1.54
N LEU A 286 25.56 -18.11 -0.82
CA LEU A 286 24.47 -17.19 -1.19
C LEU A 286 24.92 -16.24 -2.30
N LEU A 287 26.16 -15.75 -2.25
CA LEU A 287 26.73 -14.87 -3.27
C LEU A 287 26.80 -15.56 -4.64
N GLU A 288 27.24 -16.82 -4.69
CA GLU A 288 27.27 -17.61 -5.93
C GLU A 288 25.88 -17.75 -6.58
N ARG A 289 24.83 -17.90 -5.76
CA ARG A 289 23.45 -18.03 -6.25
C ARG A 289 22.90 -16.77 -6.90
N VAL A 290 23.44 -15.58 -6.59
CA VAL A 290 22.98 -14.29 -7.17
C VAL A 290 23.11 -14.29 -8.70
N LEU A 291 24.15 -14.94 -9.24
CA LEU A 291 24.40 -14.97 -10.68
C LEU A 291 23.49 -15.94 -11.45
N VAL A 292 22.85 -16.90 -10.76
CA VAL A 292 21.99 -17.90 -11.40
C VAL A 292 20.79 -17.26 -12.12
N PRO A 293 19.96 -16.41 -11.48
CA PRO A 293 18.88 -15.73 -12.19
C PRO A 293 19.39 -14.75 -13.25
N CYS A 294 20.57 -14.14 -13.06
CA CYS A 294 21.17 -13.24 -14.07
C CYS A 294 21.48 -13.99 -15.37
N LYS A 295 22.16 -15.13 -15.28
CA LYS A 295 22.50 -16.00 -16.43
C LYS A 295 21.25 -16.47 -17.15
N LYS A 296 20.28 -16.99 -16.39
CA LYS A 296 19.02 -17.49 -16.93
C LYS A 296 18.23 -16.40 -17.66
N ALA A 297 18.12 -15.20 -17.09
CA ALA A 297 17.38 -14.11 -17.73
C ALA A 297 17.99 -13.70 -19.08
N LEU A 298 19.32 -13.65 -19.19
CA LEU A 298 20.00 -13.33 -20.45
C LEU A 298 19.80 -14.43 -21.50
N GLU A 299 19.92 -15.69 -21.08
CA GLU A 299 19.68 -16.86 -21.93
C GLU A 299 18.24 -16.86 -22.48
N ASP A 300 17.24 -16.72 -21.60
CA ASP A 300 15.83 -16.69 -21.97
C ASP A 300 15.48 -15.48 -22.86
N ALA A 301 16.20 -14.36 -22.72
CA ALA A 301 16.02 -13.17 -23.56
C ALA A 301 16.70 -13.29 -24.93
N GLY A 302 17.67 -14.20 -25.10
CA GLY A 302 18.52 -14.26 -26.28
C GLY A 302 19.42 -13.03 -26.44
N VAL A 303 19.79 -12.37 -25.35
CA VAL A 303 20.58 -11.12 -25.35
C VAL A 303 21.98 -11.39 -24.81
N GLY A 304 23.01 -11.12 -25.62
CA GLY A 304 24.41 -11.25 -25.20
C GLY A 304 24.83 -10.11 -24.28
N ILE A 305 25.75 -10.38 -23.35
CA ILE A 305 26.26 -9.38 -22.38
C ILE A 305 26.82 -8.15 -23.10
N ASP A 306 27.49 -8.34 -24.23
CA ASP A 306 28.10 -7.28 -25.03
C ASP A 306 27.07 -6.30 -25.64
N THR A 307 25.82 -6.76 -25.83
CA THR A 307 24.73 -5.96 -26.39
C THR A 307 23.92 -5.20 -25.32
N LEU A 308 24.21 -5.46 -24.04
CA LEU A 308 23.57 -4.75 -22.93
C LEU A 308 24.06 -3.32 -22.88
N HIS A 309 23.16 -2.38 -22.69
CA HIS A 309 23.52 -0.97 -22.55
C HIS A 309 23.76 -0.63 -21.08
N SER A 310 22.88 -1.06 -20.19
CA SER A 310 23.03 -0.85 -18.75
C SER A 310 22.48 -2.00 -17.92
N VAL A 311 22.92 -2.06 -16.67
CA VAL A 311 22.39 -2.92 -15.62
C VAL A 311 21.96 -2.00 -14.49
N GLU A 312 20.73 -2.10 -14.03
CA GLU A 312 20.18 -1.29 -12.94
C GLU A 312 19.89 -2.18 -11.74
N LEU A 313 20.40 -1.78 -10.57
CA LEU A 313 20.36 -2.57 -9.35
C LEU A 313 19.47 -1.87 -8.30
N VAL A 314 18.43 -2.58 -7.87
CA VAL A 314 17.47 -2.12 -6.85
C VAL A 314 17.31 -3.16 -5.72
N GLY A 315 16.49 -2.84 -4.73
CA GLY A 315 16.26 -3.70 -3.57
C GLY A 315 17.27 -3.53 -2.45
N SER A 316 16.81 -3.70 -1.21
CA SER A 316 17.63 -3.43 -0.02
C SER A 316 18.82 -4.38 0.17
N GLY A 317 18.72 -5.63 -0.29
CA GLY A 317 19.79 -6.62 -0.21
C GLY A 317 20.96 -6.31 -1.14
N SER A 318 20.72 -5.55 -2.21
CA SER A 318 21.76 -5.13 -3.16
C SER A 318 22.85 -4.21 -2.58
N ARG A 319 22.70 -3.74 -1.34
CA ARG A 319 23.65 -2.84 -0.67
C ARG A 319 24.90 -3.57 -0.15
N ILE A 320 24.91 -4.90 -0.14
CA ILE A 320 26.09 -5.69 0.26
C ILE A 320 27.20 -5.51 -0.80
N PRO A 321 28.42 -5.03 -0.43
CA PRO A 321 29.48 -4.72 -1.39
C PRO A 321 29.90 -5.90 -2.28
N ALA A 322 29.96 -7.13 -1.73
CA ALA A 322 30.25 -8.32 -2.51
C ALA A 322 29.31 -8.54 -3.69
N ILE A 323 28.03 -8.18 -3.54
CA ILE A 323 27.02 -8.34 -4.60
C ILE A 323 27.37 -7.44 -5.79
N VAL A 324 27.72 -6.18 -5.54
CA VAL A 324 28.13 -5.26 -6.61
C VAL A 324 29.37 -5.81 -7.31
N ARG A 325 30.37 -6.28 -6.54
CA ARG A 325 31.61 -6.85 -7.09
C ARG A 325 31.37 -8.03 -8.03
N ILE A 326 30.59 -9.04 -7.61
CA ILE A 326 30.30 -10.21 -8.45
C ILE A 326 29.45 -9.86 -9.68
N LEU A 327 28.56 -8.88 -9.58
CA LEU A 327 27.75 -8.43 -10.71
C LEU A 327 28.61 -7.65 -11.71
N THR A 328 29.51 -6.77 -11.24
CA THR A 328 30.46 -6.05 -12.09
C THR A 328 31.37 -7.01 -12.85
N GLU A 329 31.88 -8.04 -12.18
CA GLU A 329 32.70 -9.08 -12.82
C GLU A 329 31.90 -9.86 -13.88
N PHE A 330 30.65 -10.21 -13.58
CA PHE A 330 29.81 -10.97 -14.50
C PHE A 330 29.37 -10.18 -15.73
N PHE A 331 28.92 -8.93 -15.56
CA PHE A 331 28.40 -8.10 -16.64
C PHE A 331 29.48 -7.29 -17.37
N GLY A 332 30.71 -7.25 -16.87
CA GLY A 332 31.80 -6.41 -17.39
C GLY A 332 31.53 -4.91 -17.24
N LYS A 333 30.49 -4.52 -16.50
CA LYS A 333 30.10 -3.13 -16.23
C LYS A 333 29.49 -3.03 -14.84
N GLU A 334 29.74 -1.92 -14.17
CA GLU A 334 29.21 -1.68 -12.84
C GLU A 334 27.69 -1.43 -12.90
N PRO A 335 26.87 -2.14 -12.09
CA PRO A 335 25.45 -1.89 -12.02
C PRO A 335 25.12 -0.46 -11.55
N GLY A 336 24.28 0.23 -12.31
CA GLY A 336 23.75 1.55 -11.99
C GLY A 336 22.77 1.55 -10.83
N ARG A 337 22.65 2.72 -10.20
CA ARG A 337 21.69 3.02 -9.13
C ARG A 337 20.91 4.29 -9.48
N THR A 338 20.59 4.49 -10.76
CA THR A 338 19.88 5.68 -11.25
C THR A 338 18.47 5.77 -10.64
N LEU A 339 17.88 4.62 -10.30
CA LEU A 339 16.60 4.53 -9.61
C LEU A 339 16.75 4.52 -8.10
N ASN A 340 15.77 5.11 -7.41
CA ASN A 340 15.63 4.91 -5.97
C ASN A 340 15.27 3.44 -5.68
N ALA A 341 16.19 2.73 -5.03
CA ALA A 341 16.10 1.30 -4.79
C ALA A 341 14.91 0.87 -3.91
N SER A 342 14.40 1.74 -3.03
CA SER A 342 13.25 1.44 -2.18
C SER A 342 11.93 1.87 -2.81
N GLU A 343 11.90 2.90 -3.65
CA GLU A 343 10.63 3.52 -4.11
C GLU A 343 10.23 3.15 -5.54
N SER A 344 11.17 2.63 -6.35
CA SER A 344 10.99 2.40 -7.79
C SER A 344 9.78 1.53 -8.12
N VAL A 345 9.58 0.43 -7.39
CA VAL A 345 8.45 -0.48 -7.59
C VAL A 345 7.10 0.23 -7.36
N ALA A 346 6.93 0.87 -6.21
CA ALA A 346 5.67 1.58 -5.88
C ALA A 346 5.39 2.73 -6.87
N ARG A 347 6.43 3.51 -7.23
CA ARG A 347 6.29 4.60 -8.21
C ARG A 347 5.92 4.07 -9.60
N GLY A 348 6.49 2.94 -10.02
CA GLY A 348 6.08 2.22 -11.23
C GLY A 348 4.63 1.76 -11.19
N CYS A 349 4.16 1.24 -10.05
CA CYS A 349 2.77 0.86 -9.86
C CYS A 349 1.83 2.08 -9.96
N ALA A 350 2.18 3.19 -9.31
CA ALA A 350 1.39 4.42 -9.35
C ALA A 350 1.37 5.02 -10.77
N LEU A 351 2.47 4.92 -11.51
CA LEU A 351 2.54 5.33 -12.91
C LEU A 351 1.61 4.49 -13.78
N GLN A 352 1.60 3.18 -13.59
CA GLN A 352 0.72 2.28 -14.32
C GLN A 352 -0.75 2.54 -13.98
N CYS A 353 -1.05 2.79 -12.71
CA CYS A 353 -2.38 3.20 -12.27
C CYS A 353 -2.80 4.53 -12.93
N ALA A 354 -1.87 5.48 -13.08
CA ALA A 354 -2.13 6.78 -13.69
C ALA A 354 -2.53 6.64 -15.16
N LYS A 355 -1.87 5.75 -15.90
CA LYS A 355 -2.19 5.47 -17.32
C LYS A 355 -3.61 4.96 -17.54
N GLN A 356 -4.16 4.27 -16.55
CA GLN A 356 -5.51 3.70 -16.61
C GLN A 356 -6.57 4.68 -16.08
N SER A 357 -6.16 5.83 -15.52
CA SER A 357 -7.08 6.84 -15.00
C SER A 357 -7.50 7.83 -16.09
N PRO A 358 -8.80 8.14 -16.24
CA PRO A 358 -9.26 9.17 -17.18
C PRO A 358 -8.85 10.60 -16.77
N LEU A 359 -8.42 10.81 -15.52
CA LEU A 359 -8.07 12.12 -14.97
C LEU A 359 -6.62 12.54 -15.25
N PHE A 360 -5.72 11.60 -15.52
CA PHE A 360 -4.31 11.87 -15.71
C PHE A 360 -3.89 11.62 -17.16
N LYS A 361 -3.41 12.66 -17.85
CA LYS A 361 -2.77 12.51 -19.17
C LYS A 361 -1.30 12.16 -18.99
N VAL A 362 -1.00 10.87 -18.92
CA VAL A 362 0.39 10.35 -18.94
C VAL A 362 0.89 10.29 -20.39
N ARG A 363 2.17 10.53 -20.64
CA ARG A 363 2.81 10.30 -21.95
C ARG A 363 2.48 8.86 -22.40
N ARG A 364 2.01 8.67 -23.64
CA ARG A 364 1.73 7.34 -24.20
C ARG A 364 2.99 6.49 -24.09
N TYR A 365 2.90 5.41 -23.32
CA TYR A 365 4.00 4.51 -23.05
C TYR A 365 3.47 3.09 -22.98
N GLU A 366 3.71 2.28 -24.00
CA GLU A 366 3.12 0.94 -24.12
C GLU A 366 4.02 -0.13 -23.50
N VAL A 367 3.39 -1.08 -22.79
CA VAL A 367 4.02 -2.34 -22.36
C VAL A 367 3.52 -3.39 -23.34
N GLY A 368 4.40 -3.87 -24.21
CA GLY A 368 3.99 -4.68 -25.37
C GLY A 368 3.45 -6.08 -25.05
N PRO A 369 2.77 -6.73 -26.01
CA PRO A 369 2.03 -7.97 -25.82
C PRO A 369 2.91 -9.25 -25.81
N PHE A 370 2.44 -10.31 -25.15
CA PHE A 370 3.01 -11.66 -25.17
C PHE A 370 2.68 -12.37 -26.50
N GLN A 371 3.69 -12.92 -27.20
CA GLN A 371 3.50 -13.64 -28.47
C GLN A 371 3.23 -15.14 -28.26
N THR A 372 2.23 -15.69 -28.95
CA THR A 372 1.98 -17.15 -29.00
C THR A 372 1.68 -17.62 -30.42
N LYS A 373 2.38 -18.66 -30.88
CA LYS A 373 2.18 -19.33 -32.20
C LYS A 373 1.03 -20.35 -32.13
N LYS A 374 0.23 -20.45 -33.20
CA LYS A 374 -0.85 -21.44 -33.39
C LYS A 374 -0.38 -22.66 -34.18
N PRO A 375 -1.04 -23.82 -33.98
CA PRO A 375 -1.51 -24.60 -35.13
C PRO A 375 -2.93 -25.16 -34.98
N GLY A 376 -3.62 -25.40 -36.11
CA GLY A 376 -4.90 -26.13 -36.21
C GLY A 376 -4.70 -27.65 -36.35
N GLY A 377 -5.72 -28.52 -36.52
CA GLY A 377 -7.17 -28.43 -36.42
C GLY A 377 -7.81 -29.80 -36.73
N ASN A 378 -8.90 -30.14 -36.02
CA ASN A 378 -10.06 -31.05 -36.30
C ASN A 378 -10.55 -31.65 -34.96
N PRO A 379 -11.81 -32.07 -34.79
CA PRO A 379 -13.06 -31.27 -34.73
C PRO A 379 -13.12 -30.36 -33.48
N LYS A 380 -13.92 -29.28 -33.52
CA LYS A 380 -13.53 -28.01 -32.87
C LYS A 380 -14.52 -27.53 -31.81
N VAL A 381 -14.25 -27.83 -30.55
CA VAL A 381 -14.60 -26.89 -29.48
C VAL A 381 -13.61 -25.73 -29.57
N LYS A 382 -14.07 -24.55 -30.00
CA LYS A 382 -13.22 -23.35 -30.05
C LYS A 382 -13.20 -22.72 -28.67
N VAL A 383 -12.17 -23.04 -27.90
CA VAL A 383 -11.89 -22.42 -26.59
C VAL A 383 -11.02 -21.19 -26.82
N ARG A 384 -11.52 -20.00 -26.49
CA ARG A 384 -10.73 -18.77 -26.46
C ARG A 384 -10.13 -18.61 -25.08
N ILE A 385 -8.87 -19.02 -24.92
CA ILE A 385 -8.08 -18.76 -23.72
C ILE A 385 -7.36 -17.42 -23.91
N HIS A 386 -7.40 -16.57 -22.92
CA HIS A 386 -6.62 -15.33 -22.88
C HIS A 386 -6.07 -15.10 -21.47
N LEU A 387 -4.96 -14.39 -21.38
CA LEU A 387 -4.50 -13.85 -20.10
C LEU A 387 -5.28 -12.57 -19.82
N ASN A 388 -5.91 -12.48 -18.66
CA ASN A 388 -6.53 -11.24 -18.21
C ASN A 388 -5.43 -10.25 -17.74
N PRO A 389 -5.78 -8.98 -17.43
CA PRO A 389 -4.80 -7.99 -16.96
C PRO A 389 -4.03 -8.40 -15.70
N TYR A 390 -4.51 -9.38 -14.92
CA TYR A 390 -3.85 -9.88 -13.72
C TYR A 390 -2.82 -10.99 -14.00
N GLY A 391 -2.69 -11.40 -15.27
CA GLY A 391 -1.84 -12.52 -15.68
C GLY A 391 -2.43 -13.88 -15.31
N ILE A 392 -3.76 -13.97 -15.16
CA ILE A 392 -4.51 -15.20 -14.91
C ILE A 392 -5.04 -15.72 -16.24
N ALA A 393 -4.82 -17.01 -16.53
CA ALA A 393 -5.34 -17.64 -17.74
C ALA A 393 -6.83 -17.91 -17.57
N VAL A 394 -7.66 -17.23 -18.36
CA VAL A 394 -9.12 -17.34 -18.30
C VAL A 394 -9.64 -17.93 -19.61
N VAL A 395 -10.60 -18.86 -19.47
CA VAL A 395 -11.39 -19.35 -20.60
C VAL A 395 -12.50 -18.34 -20.88
N GLY A 396 -12.31 -17.51 -21.91
CA GLY A 396 -13.22 -16.41 -22.24
C GLY A 396 -14.48 -16.84 -23.00
N SER A 397 -14.37 -17.77 -23.95
CA SER A 397 -15.53 -18.36 -24.60
C SER A 397 -15.26 -19.79 -25.06
N VAL A 398 -16.28 -20.64 -24.95
CA VAL A 398 -16.27 -22.01 -25.46
C VAL A 398 -17.41 -22.11 -26.46
N LEU A 399 -17.07 -22.32 -27.73
CA LEU A 399 -18.03 -22.47 -28.81
C LEU A 399 -18.02 -23.91 -29.30
N LEU A 400 -19.18 -24.57 -29.25
CA LEU A 400 -19.41 -25.83 -29.93
C LEU A 400 -19.76 -25.55 -31.40
N ILE A 401 -19.09 -26.23 -32.32
CA ILE A 401 -19.35 -26.16 -33.76
C ILE A 401 -19.86 -27.55 -34.17
N GLU A 402 -21.15 -27.64 -34.53
CA GLU A 402 -21.75 -28.85 -35.10
C GLU A 402 -21.69 -28.79 -36.64
N ASP A 403 -21.20 -29.86 -37.27
CA ASP A 403 -21.22 -30.02 -38.72
C ASP A 403 -22.45 -30.87 -39.11
N ASP A 404 -23.41 -30.30 -39.85
CA ASP A 404 -24.50 -31.05 -40.45
C ASP A 404 -23.96 -31.91 -41.61
N THR A 405 -23.83 -33.22 -41.41
CA THR A 405 -23.72 -34.20 -42.49
C THR A 405 -25.11 -34.58 -42.96
N LYS A 406 -25.54 -34.06 -44.13
CA LYS A 406 -26.63 -34.67 -44.89
C LYS A 406 -26.07 -35.91 -45.59
N ASP A 407 -26.33 -37.09 -45.03
CA ASP A 407 -26.18 -38.33 -45.75
C ASP A 407 -27.23 -38.41 -46.86
N THR A 408 -26.75 -38.44 -48.10
CA THR A 408 -27.51 -38.89 -49.27
C THR A 408 -27.49 -40.41 -49.28
N ASP A 409 -28.62 -41.05 -48.98
CA ASP A 409 -28.88 -42.43 -49.38
C ASP A 409 -29.94 -42.45 -50.48
N SER A 410 -29.54 -42.97 -51.63
CA SER A 410 -30.43 -43.40 -52.70
C SER A 410 -30.74 -44.89 -52.52
N SER A 411 -32.00 -45.25 -52.27
CA SER A 411 -32.57 -46.49 -52.79
C SER A 411 -34.11 -46.40 -52.86
N GLU A 412 -34.64 -47.03 -53.91
CA GLU A 412 -35.99 -46.95 -54.46
C GLU A 412 -37.04 -47.68 -53.60
N ALA A 413 -38.29 -47.17 -53.56
CA ALA A 413 -39.49 -47.83 -54.10
C ALA A 413 -40.81 -47.42 -53.40
N SER A 414 -41.76 -47.02 -54.26
CA SER A 414 -43.23 -47.18 -54.17
C SER A 414 -44.12 -46.19 -53.39
N CYS A 415 -44.94 -45.51 -54.20
CA CYS A 415 -46.39 -45.25 -54.08
C CYS A 415 -47.00 -44.47 -52.90
N SER A 416 -47.42 -43.23 -53.18
CA SER A 416 -48.83 -42.84 -53.46
C SER A 416 -49.32 -41.56 -52.75
N ASN A 417 -49.77 -40.64 -53.62
CA ASN A 417 -50.91 -39.71 -53.53
C ASN A 417 -50.99 -38.58 -52.47
N SER A 418 -51.07 -37.36 -53.04
CA SER A 418 -52.01 -36.25 -52.77
C SER A 418 -52.06 -35.67 -51.34
N SER A 419 -52.09 -34.37 -51.08
CA SER A 419 -52.53 -33.19 -51.84
C SER A 419 -52.25 -31.95 -50.97
N ASN A 420 -52.07 -30.79 -51.61
CA ASN A 420 -52.48 -29.42 -51.22
C ASN A 420 -52.91 -29.21 -49.75
N THR A 421 -52.51 -28.15 -49.03
CA THR A 421 -52.74 -26.74 -49.39
C THR A 421 -52.01 -25.84 -48.37
N GLU A 422 -51.35 -24.79 -48.86
CA GLU A 422 -51.02 -23.54 -48.15
C GLU A 422 -52.31 -22.70 -47.88
N PRO A 423 -52.25 -21.45 -47.36
CA PRO A 423 -51.50 -20.90 -46.23
C PRO A 423 -52.39 -19.96 -45.37
N ALA A 424 -51.90 -19.45 -44.24
CA ALA A 424 -52.14 -18.07 -43.73
C ALA A 424 -51.48 -17.95 -42.34
N LYS A 425 -50.45 -17.11 -42.14
CA LYS A 425 -50.49 -15.64 -41.93
C LYS A 425 -51.52 -15.24 -40.89
N ALA A 426 -51.28 -14.35 -39.94
CA ALA A 426 -50.16 -13.52 -39.51
C ALA A 426 -50.68 -12.90 -38.18
N VAL A 427 -49.88 -12.34 -37.28
CA VAL A 427 -49.48 -10.92 -37.23
C VAL A 427 -48.98 -10.79 -35.78
N GLU A 428 -47.68 -10.61 -35.56
CA GLU A 428 -47.00 -9.33 -35.24
C GLU A 428 -47.51 -8.71 -33.92
N SER A 429 -46.64 -8.28 -33.00
CA SER A 429 -45.75 -7.14 -33.23
C SER A 429 -44.47 -7.15 -32.37
N GLU A 430 -43.34 -7.11 -33.07
CA GLU A 430 -42.06 -6.47 -32.72
C GLU A 430 -42.26 -4.94 -32.59
N ILE A 431 -41.36 -4.13 -32.01
CA ILE A 431 -40.18 -3.47 -32.63
C ILE A 431 -39.67 -2.52 -31.51
N SER A 432 -38.44 -2.55 -30.97
CA SER A 432 -37.06 -2.43 -31.50
C SER A 432 -36.53 -1.00 -31.64
N GLU A 433 -35.27 -0.83 -31.23
CA GLU A 433 -34.39 0.31 -31.47
C GLU A 433 -34.10 0.49 -32.97
N GLU A 434 -33.85 1.72 -33.42
CA GLU A 434 -33.41 2.05 -34.78
C GLU A 434 -31.93 2.44 -34.83
N SER A 435 -31.21 1.83 -35.76
CA SER A 435 -30.04 2.41 -36.43
C SER A 435 -30.06 1.99 -37.91
N GLU A 436 -30.00 2.96 -38.82
CA GLU A 436 -30.04 2.79 -40.28
C GLU A 436 -28.66 2.47 -40.92
N PRO A 437 -28.61 2.04 -42.20
CA PRO A 437 -27.80 0.89 -42.63
C PRO A 437 -26.60 1.21 -43.55
N THR A 438 -25.73 0.20 -43.71
CA THR A 438 -24.69 0.11 -44.76
C THR A 438 -25.17 -0.73 -45.96
N VAL A 439 -24.81 -0.27 -47.17
CA VAL A 439 -24.99 -0.97 -48.46
C VAL A 439 -23.99 -2.12 -48.59
N VAL A 440 -24.46 -3.29 -49.01
CA VAL A 440 -23.67 -4.50 -49.30
C VAL A 440 -23.67 -4.76 -50.80
N ASP A 441 -22.56 -5.25 -51.37
CA ASP A 441 -22.65 -6.06 -52.58
C ASP A 441 -21.73 -7.31 -52.58
N SER A 442 -22.38 -8.41 -52.93
CA SER A 442 -21.94 -9.65 -53.59
C SER A 442 -21.03 -10.70 -52.90
N THR A 443 -21.70 -11.83 -52.63
CA THR A 443 -21.34 -13.23 -52.98
C THR A 443 -20.22 -13.95 -52.22
N THR A 444 -20.63 -14.72 -51.20
CA THR A 444 -20.21 -16.13 -51.04
C THR A 444 -21.25 -16.89 -50.20
N THR A 445 -21.66 -18.07 -50.63
CA THR A 445 -22.60 -18.96 -49.92
C THR A 445 -22.05 -19.38 -48.56
N GLU A 446 -22.60 -18.85 -47.46
CA GLU A 446 -22.26 -19.30 -46.09
C GLU A 446 -23.08 -20.53 -45.68
N LYS A 447 -22.39 -21.62 -45.35
CA LYS A 447 -22.93 -22.71 -44.53
C LYS A 447 -23.29 -22.13 -43.15
N LEU A 448 -24.58 -22.13 -42.80
CA LEU A 448 -25.07 -21.84 -41.46
C LEU A 448 -24.63 -22.94 -40.49
N SER A 449 -23.47 -22.76 -39.84
CA SER A 449 -23.04 -23.57 -38.70
C SER A 449 -23.70 -23.04 -37.43
N LYS A 450 -24.49 -23.85 -36.73
CA LYS A 450 -25.03 -23.48 -35.40
C LYS A 450 -23.85 -23.38 -34.43
N ARG A 451 -23.64 -22.19 -33.86
CA ARG A 451 -22.61 -21.91 -32.85
C ARG A 451 -23.28 -21.86 -31.48
N LEU A 452 -23.08 -22.86 -30.64
CA LEU A 452 -23.62 -22.88 -29.28
C LEU A 452 -22.55 -22.38 -28.29
N HIS A 453 -22.89 -21.33 -27.53
CA HIS A 453 -22.09 -20.89 -26.40
C HIS A 453 -22.26 -21.86 -25.22
N LEU A 454 -21.17 -22.51 -24.81
CA LEU A 454 -21.20 -23.37 -23.62
C LEU A 454 -20.92 -22.54 -22.35
N PRO A 455 -21.68 -22.74 -21.27
CA PRO A 455 -21.40 -22.10 -19.99
C PRO A 455 -20.05 -22.61 -19.46
N VAL A 456 -19.19 -21.68 -19.04
CA VAL A 456 -17.88 -21.98 -18.47
C VAL A 456 -17.94 -21.73 -16.98
N THR A 457 -17.80 -22.78 -16.18
CA THR A 457 -17.63 -22.67 -14.73
C THR A 457 -16.15 -22.82 -14.43
N GLU A 458 -15.51 -21.73 -13.99
CA GLU A 458 -14.11 -21.78 -13.58
C GLU A 458 -14.00 -22.25 -12.13
N THR A 459 -13.42 -23.43 -11.90
CA THR A 459 -13.07 -23.89 -10.54
C THR A 459 -11.58 -23.72 -10.29
N ALA A 460 -11.21 -22.71 -9.52
CA ALA A 460 -9.83 -22.50 -9.09
C ALA A 460 -9.47 -23.44 -7.93
N PHE A 461 -8.76 -24.54 -8.22
CA PHE A 461 -8.37 -25.51 -7.19
C PHE A 461 -7.48 -24.88 -6.12
N GLY A 462 -7.94 -24.90 -4.87
CA GLY A 462 -7.23 -24.30 -3.74
C GLY A 462 -7.41 -22.79 -3.56
N GLY A 463 -8.20 -22.15 -4.44
CA GLY A 463 -8.64 -20.77 -4.26
C GLY A 463 -9.63 -20.62 -3.09
N MET A 464 -9.90 -19.38 -2.72
CA MET A 464 -10.90 -19.05 -1.70
C MET A 464 -12.31 -19.28 -2.27
N THR A 465 -13.19 -19.93 -1.52
CA THR A 465 -14.61 -20.06 -1.88
C THR A 465 -15.33 -18.72 -1.64
N GLU A 466 -16.45 -18.48 -2.32
CA GLU A 466 -17.26 -17.27 -2.11
C GLU A 466 -17.76 -17.13 -0.66
N THR A 467 -18.11 -18.26 -0.04
CA THR A 467 -18.47 -18.32 1.39
C THR A 467 -17.30 -17.96 2.30
N GLY A 468 -16.10 -18.45 1.99
CA GLY A 468 -14.88 -18.14 2.72
C GLY A 468 -14.49 -16.67 2.57
N PHE A 469 -14.63 -16.14 1.35
CA PHE A 469 -14.39 -14.72 1.01
C PHE A 469 -15.30 -13.82 1.84
N SER A 470 -16.61 -14.02 1.78
CA SER A 470 -17.60 -13.24 2.53
C SER A 470 -17.37 -13.31 4.03
N GLY A 471 -17.09 -14.51 4.56
CA GLY A 471 -16.78 -14.69 5.98
C GLY A 471 -15.49 -13.98 6.43
N THR A 472 -14.47 -13.93 5.55
CA THR A 472 -13.22 -13.21 5.84
C THR A 472 -13.41 -11.71 5.76
N GLN A 473 -14.22 -11.22 4.82
CA GLN A 473 -14.57 -9.81 4.70
C GLN A 473 -15.32 -9.30 5.94
N GLU A 474 -16.30 -10.06 6.41
CA GLU A 474 -17.03 -9.72 7.63
C GLU A 474 -16.12 -9.76 8.87
N LEU A 475 -15.26 -10.77 8.98
CA LEU A 475 -14.28 -10.83 10.08
C LEU A 475 -13.29 -9.66 10.03
N GLU A 476 -12.81 -9.26 8.85
CA GLU A 476 -11.93 -8.12 8.70
C GLU A 476 -12.60 -6.82 9.14
N LYS A 477 -13.86 -6.62 8.76
CA LYS A 477 -14.66 -5.47 9.18
C LYS A 477 -14.78 -5.42 10.71
N GLN A 478 -15.14 -6.54 11.35
CA GLN A 478 -15.26 -6.63 12.81
C GLN A 478 -13.93 -6.30 13.51
N LEU A 479 -12.81 -6.81 13.01
CA LEU A 479 -11.50 -6.51 13.58
C LEU A 479 -11.11 -5.04 13.37
N ALA A 480 -11.41 -4.45 12.22
CA ALA A 480 -11.14 -3.04 11.94
C ALA A 480 -12.01 -2.10 12.79
N ASP A 481 -13.29 -2.42 12.99
CA ASP A 481 -14.19 -1.66 13.86
C ASP A 481 -13.71 -1.70 15.32
N GLN A 482 -13.22 -2.86 15.77
CA GLN A 482 -12.60 -3.00 17.09
C GLN A 482 -11.32 -2.15 17.24
N ASP A 483 -10.41 -2.19 16.26
CA ASP A 483 -9.19 -1.37 16.27
C ASP A 483 -9.54 0.13 16.34
N LYS A 484 -10.55 0.55 15.56
CA LYS A 484 -11.04 1.93 15.55
C LYS A 484 -11.62 2.35 16.91
N LEU A 485 -12.43 1.49 17.53
CA LEU A 485 -13.01 1.76 18.85
C LEU A 485 -11.91 1.96 19.92
N VAL A 486 -10.87 1.12 19.90
CA VAL A 486 -9.75 1.24 20.85
C VAL A 486 -8.98 2.54 20.64
N GLU A 487 -8.69 2.92 19.39
CA GLU A 487 -7.99 4.18 19.11
C GLU A 487 -8.84 5.40 19.47
N GLN A 488 -10.14 5.40 19.16
CA GLN A 488 -11.07 6.48 19.55
C GLN A 488 -11.14 6.64 21.08
N THR A 489 -11.21 5.53 21.81
CA THR A 489 -11.21 5.54 23.28
C THR A 489 -9.92 6.16 23.81
N LYS A 490 -8.76 5.79 23.24
CA LYS A 490 -7.46 6.34 23.60
C LYS A 490 -7.34 7.83 23.28
N GLU A 491 -7.84 8.27 22.12
CA GLU A 491 -7.89 9.69 21.76
C GLU A 491 -8.71 10.51 22.76
N LYS A 492 -9.86 9.99 23.23
CA LYS A 492 -10.67 10.66 24.27
C LYS A 492 -9.96 10.73 25.61
N LYS A 493 -9.31 9.64 26.04
CA LYS A 493 -8.48 9.64 27.26
C LYS A 493 -7.39 10.70 27.18
N ASN A 494 -6.64 10.73 26.08
CA ASN A 494 -5.59 11.72 25.84
C ASN A 494 -6.14 13.16 25.78
N ALA A 495 -7.32 13.37 25.19
CA ALA A 495 -7.96 14.68 25.13
C ALA A 495 -8.39 15.16 26.52
N LEU A 496 -8.89 14.26 27.37
CA LEU A 496 -9.22 14.56 28.77
C LEU A 496 -7.96 14.91 29.57
N GLU A 497 -6.93 14.07 29.49
CA GLU A 497 -5.65 14.29 30.17
C GLU A 497 -5.01 15.63 29.74
N ALA A 498 -4.97 15.90 28.44
CA ALA A 498 -4.45 17.16 27.91
C ALA A 498 -5.26 18.38 28.38
N TYR A 499 -6.59 18.27 28.43
CA TYR A 499 -7.46 19.34 28.94
C TYR A 499 -7.16 19.61 30.42
N VAL A 500 -7.02 18.56 31.23
CA VAL A 500 -6.73 18.66 32.66
C VAL A 500 -5.42 19.43 32.90
N TYR A 501 -4.34 19.08 32.19
CA TYR A 501 -3.06 19.78 32.31
C TYR A 501 -3.10 21.22 31.78
N ASP A 502 -3.74 21.43 30.62
CA ASP A 502 -3.82 22.76 29.98
C ASP A 502 -4.59 23.77 30.84
N VAL A 503 -5.77 23.37 31.35
CA VAL A 503 -6.60 24.25 32.19
C VAL A 503 -5.90 24.54 33.52
N ARG A 504 -5.30 23.54 34.16
CA ARG A 504 -4.58 23.72 35.44
C ARG A 504 -3.47 24.77 35.34
N ASN A 505 -2.62 24.66 34.32
CA ASN A 505 -1.54 25.60 34.11
C ASN A 505 -2.06 27.02 33.88
N LYS A 506 -3.14 27.17 33.08
CA LYS A 506 -3.71 28.47 32.77
C LYS A 506 -4.54 29.07 33.90
N LEU A 507 -5.14 28.26 34.77
CA LEU A 507 -6.03 28.70 35.85
C LEU A 507 -5.33 29.68 36.80
N PHE A 508 -4.08 29.39 37.15
CA PHE A 508 -3.29 30.20 38.09
C PHE A 508 -2.42 31.27 37.42
N GLU A 509 -2.29 31.21 36.10
CA GLU A 509 -1.57 32.20 35.28
C GLU A 509 -2.55 33.10 34.52
N ARG A 510 -2.97 32.66 33.33
CA ARG A 510 -3.70 33.47 32.33
C ARG A 510 -5.15 33.73 32.70
N TYR A 511 -5.80 32.80 33.39
CA TYR A 511 -7.21 32.88 33.76
C TYR A 511 -7.42 33.46 35.16
N ARG A 512 -6.34 33.72 35.90
CA ARG A 512 -6.38 34.15 37.31
C ARG A 512 -7.29 35.36 37.53
N SER A 513 -7.22 36.36 36.65
CA SER A 513 -8.02 37.60 36.72
C SER A 513 -9.45 37.47 36.21
N PHE A 514 -9.81 36.32 35.61
CA PHE A 514 -11.12 36.08 34.99
C PHE A 514 -11.99 35.09 35.77
N ALA A 515 -11.44 34.54 36.87
CA ALA A 515 -12.11 33.63 37.79
C ALA A 515 -12.12 34.20 39.20
N THR A 516 -13.23 34.00 39.91
CA THR A 516 -13.32 34.22 41.36
C THR A 516 -12.52 33.17 42.13
N GLU A 517 -12.24 33.43 43.41
CA GLU A 517 -11.54 32.46 44.26
C GLU A 517 -12.31 31.13 44.39
N SER A 518 -13.63 31.21 44.61
CA SER A 518 -14.51 30.05 44.64
C SER A 518 -14.50 29.26 43.34
N GLU A 519 -14.60 29.92 42.17
CA GLU A 519 -14.54 29.25 40.87
C GLU A 519 -13.17 28.55 40.66
N ARG A 520 -12.07 29.19 41.08
CA ARG A 520 -10.72 28.58 40.96
C ARG A 520 -10.58 27.34 41.84
N GLU A 521 -11.07 27.39 43.08
CA GLU A 521 -11.03 26.24 43.99
C GLU A 521 -11.86 25.07 43.46
N GLU A 522 -13.09 25.33 43.01
CA GLU A 522 -13.98 24.31 42.44
C GLU A 522 -13.38 23.66 41.18
N ILE A 523 -12.88 24.46 40.24
CA ILE A 523 -12.21 23.95 39.04
C ILE A 523 -10.96 23.16 39.44
N SER A 524 -10.11 23.68 40.35
CA SER A 524 -8.89 22.99 40.77
C SER A 524 -9.19 21.63 41.41
N MET A 525 -10.21 21.55 42.25
CA MET A 525 -10.65 20.30 42.87
C MET A 525 -11.15 19.29 41.82
N GLY A 526 -11.99 19.73 40.87
CA GLY A 526 -12.48 18.87 39.80
C GLY A 526 -11.35 18.34 38.90
N LEU A 527 -10.38 19.19 38.58
CA LEU A 527 -9.19 18.80 37.81
C LEU A 527 -8.33 17.77 38.56
N GLN A 528 -8.13 17.95 39.87
CA GLN A 528 -7.37 17.01 40.69
C GLN A 528 -8.08 15.66 40.81
N GLN A 529 -9.38 15.64 41.10
CA GLN A 529 -10.17 14.41 41.19
C GLN A 529 -10.15 13.63 39.87
N THR A 530 -10.25 14.33 38.74
CA THR A 530 -10.21 13.69 37.42
C THR A 530 -8.83 13.12 37.11
N GLU A 531 -7.75 13.81 37.50
CA GLU A 531 -6.38 13.28 37.35
C GLU A 531 -6.15 12.04 38.21
N GLU A 532 -6.52 12.08 39.49
CA GLU A 532 -6.40 10.94 40.40
C GLU A 532 -7.20 9.74 39.88
N TRP A 533 -8.41 9.98 39.35
CA TRP A 533 -9.22 8.95 38.71
C TRP A 533 -8.55 8.36 37.46
N LEU A 534 -8.00 9.20 36.56
CA LEU A 534 -7.33 8.76 35.32
C LEU A 534 -6.15 7.80 35.58
N TYR A 535 -5.42 7.99 36.67
CA TYR A 535 -4.27 7.16 37.05
C TYR A 535 -4.61 6.03 38.03
N SER A 536 -5.89 5.82 38.34
CA SER A 536 -6.37 4.74 39.21
C SER A 536 -7.44 3.90 38.50
N GLU A 537 -8.71 4.11 38.82
CA GLU A 537 -9.84 3.32 38.31
C GLU A 537 -10.15 3.64 36.84
N GLY A 538 -9.80 4.83 36.37
CA GLY A 538 -10.07 5.31 35.01
C GLY A 538 -9.04 4.91 33.95
N ASP A 539 -8.10 4.01 34.24
CA ASP A 539 -7.04 3.67 33.27
C ASP A 539 -7.57 2.96 32.00
N ASP A 540 -8.64 2.19 32.13
CA ASP A 540 -9.19 1.33 31.08
C ASP A 540 -10.72 1.44 30.94
N GLU A 541 -11.19 2.66 30.75
CA GLU A 541 -12.62 2.97 30.68
C GLU A 541 -13.12 3.21 29.25
N THR A 542 -14.44 3.27 29.10
CA THR A 542 -15.07 3.44 27.78
C THR A 542 -14.93 4.86 27.23
N GLU A 543 -14.99 5.00 25.90
CA GLU A 543 -15.02 6.31 25.21
C GLU A 543 -16.08 7.26 25.81
N THR A 544 -17.25 6.72 26.15
CA THR A 544 -18.38 7.46 26.72
C THR A 544 -18.07 8.01 28.10
N VAL A 545 -17.34 7.25 28.94
CA VAL A 545 -16.97 7.69 30.29
C VAL A 545 -15.97 8.84 30.21
N TYR A 546 -14.91 8.71 29.41
CA TYR A 546 -13.94 9.81 29.21
C TYR A 546 -14.59 11.07 28.66
N SER A 547 -15.54 10.92 27.73
CA SER A 547 -16.26 12.05 27.15
C SER A 547 -17.13 12.76 28.20
N HIS A 548 -17.80 12.01 29.08
CA HIS A 548 -18.62 12.58 30.15
C HIS A 548 -17.78 13.40 31.14
N PHE A 549 -16.65 12.85 31.61
CA PHE A 549 -15.71 13.59 32.48
C PHE A 549 -15.20 14.87 31.82
N LEU A 550 -14.87 14.82 30.52
CA LEU A 550 -14.44 16.00 29.77
C LEU A 550 -15.55 17.05 29.69
N GLU A 551 -16.79 16.65 29.46
CA GLU A 551 -17.94 17.55 29.42
C GLU A 551 -18.21 18.20 30.79
N ASP A 552 -18.08 17.46 31.88
CA ASP A 552 -18.28 18.00 33.23
C ASP A 552 -17.20 19.02 33.60
N LEU A 553 -15.93 18.74 33.29
CA LEU A 553 -14.86 19.72 33.48
C LEU A 553 -15.06 20.97 32.62
N LYS A 554 -15.53 20.80 31.37
CA LYS A 554 -15.85 21.93 30.49
C LYS A 554 -16.98 22.78 31.04
N LYS A 555 -18.04 22.19 31.60
CA LYS A 555 -19.12 22.96 32.24
C LYS A 555 -18.61 23.87 33.36
N LEU A 556 -17.60 23.42 34.12
CA LEU A 556 -16.98 24.20 35.19
C LEU A 556 -16.01 25.27 34.65
N ALA A 557 -15.11 24.92 33.74
CA ALA A 557 -14.02 25.79 33.32
C ALA A 557 -14.33 26.70 32.11
N ASP A 558 -15.21 26.28 31.20
CA ASP A 558 -15.52 27.03 29.98
C ASP A 558 -16.08 28.45 30.24
N PRO A 559 -16.91 28.72 31.28
CA PRO A 559 -17.33 30.08 31.60
C PRO A 559 -16.15 31.04 31.82
N VAL A 560 -15.14 30.62 32.58
CA VAL A 560 -13.92 31.40 32.84
C VAL A 560 -13.09 31.55 31.56
N ILE A 561 -12.91 30.45 30.82
CA ILE A 561 -12.17 30.45 29.55
C ILE A 561 -12.84 31.40 28.54
N ASN A 562 -14.17 31.45 28.51
CA ASN A 562 -14.93 32.32 27.61
C ASN A 562 -14.79 33.79 28.00
N ARG A 563 -14.82 34.15 29.29
CA ARG A 563 -14.52 35.52 29.76
C ARG A 563 -13.14 35.98 29.29
N TYR A 564 -12.13 35.12 29.41
CA TYR A 564 -10.78 35.40 28.92
C TYR A 564 -10.73 35.59 27.40
N LYS A 565 -11.37 34.68 26.64
CA LYS A 565 -11.43 34.76 25.16
C LYS A 565 -12.14 36.02 24.69
N GLU A 566 -13.22 36.40 25.36
CA GLU A 566 -13.98 37.61 25.05
C GLU A 566 -13.14 38.87 25.26
N GLU A 567 -12.40 38.97 26.37
CA GLU A 567 -11.49 40.09 26.61
C GLU A 567 -10.37 40.18 25.55
N ALA A 568 -9.78 39.04 25.19
CA ALA A 568 -8.78 38.98 24.13
C ALA A 568 -9.34 39.41 22.76
N ALA A 569 -10.55 38.93 22.42
CA ALA A 569 -11.25 39.30 21.19
C ALA A 569 -11.62 40.79 21.17
N ARG A 570 -12.10 41.33 22.30
CA ARG A 570 -12.42 42.75 22.48
C ARG A 570 -11.19 43.63 22.26
N ALA A 571 -10.04 43.25 22.84
CA ALA A 571 -8.78 43.96 22.64
C ALA A 571 -8.33 43.94 21.18
N GLN A 572 -8.49 42.82 20.47
CA GLN A 572 -8.16 42.72 19.04
C GLN A 572 -9.10 43.56 18.16
N ALA A 573 -10.42 43.47 18.40
CA ALA A 573 -11.43 44.25 17.68
C ALA A 573 -11.20 45.75 17.88
N THR A 574 -10.87 46.15 19.11
CA THR A 574 -10.47 47.52 19.47
C THR A 574 -9.26 48.00 18.66
N ARG A 575 -8.17 47.22 18.62
CA ARG A 575 -6.98 47.59 17.84
C ARG A 575 -7.31 47.74 16.36
N LYS A 576 -8.12 46.83 15.81
CA LYS A 576 -8.56 46.88 14.41
C LYS A 576 -9.40 48.12 14.13
N LEU A 577 -10.31 48.47 15.03
CA LEU A 577 -11.11 49.70 14.94
C LEU A 577 -10.21 50.94 14.96
N LEU A 578 -9.29 51.03 15.92
CA LEU A 578 -8.34 52.16 16.01
C LEU A 578 -7.46 52.27 14.77
N GLN A 579 -6.96 51.15 14.24
CA GLN A 579 -6.19 51.15 13.00
C GLN A 579 -7.02 51.64 11.81
N THR A 580 -8.27 51.16 11.68
CA THR A 580 -9.19 51.59 10.62
C THR A 580 -9.46 53.09 10.71
N ILE A 581 -9.61 53.63 11.92
CA ILE A 581 -9.75 55.08 12.15
C ILE A 581 -8.51 55.84 11.68
N VAL A 582 -7.30 55.35 12.00
CA VAL A 582 -6.05 55.98 11.54
C VAL A 582 -5.92 55.93 10.02
N ASP A 583 -6.18 54.77 9.41
CA ASP A 583 -6.09 54.58 7.96
C ASP A 583 -7.08 55.48 7.21
N ASN A 584 -8.33 55.57 7.70
CA ASN A 584 -9.34 56.48 7.16
C ASN A 584 -8.90 57.95 7.28
N ARG A 585 -8.35 58.35 8.43
CA ARG A 585 -7.84 59.72 8.64
C ARG A 585 -6.66 60.06 7.72
N MET A 586 -5.77 59.11 7.45
CA MET A 586 -4.66 59.29 6.50
C MET A 586 -5.16 59.38 5.05
N ALA A 587 -6.11 58.54 4.64
CA ALA A 587 -6.69 58.57 3.29
C ALA A 587 -7.45 59.88 3.02
N VAL A 588 -8.07 60.46 4.05
CA VAL A 588 -8.77 61.76 3.98
C VAL A 588 -7.84 62.96 3.79
N ALA A 589 -6.55 62.83 4.14
CA ALA A 589 -5.55 63.88 3.87
C ALA A 589 -5.34 64.12 2.35
N THR A 590 -5.82 63.23 1.49
CA THR A 590 -5.65 63.27 0.03
C THR A 590 -6.91 63.70 -0.75
N ILE A 591 -8.03 64.01 -0.10
CA ILE A 591 -9.36 64.28 -0.70
C ILE A 591 -9.81 65.75 -0.51
N ALA A 592 -10.77 66.23 -1.32
CA ALA A 592 -11.35 67.59 -1.26
C ALA A 592 -12.09 67.90 0.06
N THR A 593 -12.20 69.18 0.41
CA THR A 593 -12.53 69.69 1.76
C THR A 593 -13.87 69.26 2.37
N TYR A 594 -14.92 69.04 1.58
CA TYR A 594 -16.26 68.73 2.11
C TYR A 594 -16.41 67.27 2.56
N GLU A 595 -15.89 66.30 1.80
CA GLU A 595 -15.93 64.87 2.15
C GLU A 595 -15.00 64.55 3.33
N ARG A 596 -13.95 65.35 3.49
CA ARG A 596 -13.00 65.27 4.61
C ARG A 596 -13.69 65.46 5.97
N ASP A 597 -14.56 66.45 6.11
CA ASP A 597 -15.16 66.78 7.40
C ASP A 597 -16.15 65.71 7.87
N MET A 598 -16.92 65.12 6.94
CA MET A 598 -17.84 64.01 7.26
C MET A 598 -17.08 62.76 7.76
N ILE A 599 -15.98 62.39 7.11
CA ILE A 599 -15.20 61.21 7.50
C ILE A 599 -14.45 61.47 8.82
N MET A 600 -13.96 62.69 9.04
CA MET A 600 -13.34 63.10 10.30
C MET A 600 -14.34 63.10 11.47
N GLN A 601 -15.59 63.52 11.23
CA GLN A 601 -16.65 63.49 12.22
C GLN A 601 -17.03 62.05 12.60
N ALA A 602 -17.30 61.19 11.61
CA ALA A 602 -17.60 59.77 11.84
C ALA A 602 -16.47 59.04 12.58
N SER A 603 -15.21 59.35 12.23
CA SER A 603 -14.03 58.82 12.92
C SER A 603 -13.95 59.27 14.38
N THR A 604 -14.40 60.48 14.69
CA THR A 604 -14.38 61.06 16.03
C THR A 604 -15.52 60.54 16.90
N GLU A 605 -16.69 60.30 16.31
CA GLU A 605 -17.83 59.64 16.94
C GLU A 605 -17.52 58.17 17.28
N ALA A 606 -16.85 57.46 16.36
CA ALA A 606 -16.37 56.09 16.61
C ALA A 606 -15.33 56.03 17.74
N LEU A 607 -14.41 56.99 17.81
CA LEU A 607 -13.42 57.08 18.87
C LEU A 607 -14.06 57.42 20.23
N SER A 608 -15.05 58.31 20.24
CA SER A 608 -15.79 58.72 21.45
C SER A 608 -16.64 57.56 22.00
N SER A 609 -17.28 56.80 21.11
CA SER A 609 -18.02 55.59 21.47
C SER A 609 -17.09 54.52 22.07
N TYR A 610 -15.87 54.38 21.53
CA TYR A 610 -14.85 53.49 22.10
C TYR A 610 -14.40 53.91 23.51
N ILE A 611 -14.20 55.20 23.75
CA ILE A 611 -13.79 55.73 25.07
C ILE A 611 -14.87 55.47 26.12
N CYS A 612 -16.16 55.65 25.79
CA CYS A 612 -17.28 55.35 26.70
C CYS A 612 -17.39 53.85 27.08
N ILE A 613 -16.90 52.93 26.24
CA ILE A 613 -16.95 51.48 26.52
C ILE A 613 -15.82 51.04 27.46
N ARG A 614 -14.72 51.81 27.57
CA ARG A 614 -13.51 51.43 28.32
C ARG A 614 -13.57 51.78 29.81
N GLU A 615 -14.46 52.69 30.20
CA GLU A 615 -14.72 53.03 31.60
C GLU A 615 -16.11 52.53 32.01
N PRO A 616 -16.24 51.28 32.47
CA PRO A 616 -17.44 50.90 33.20
C PRO A 616 -17.38 51.58 34.58
N SER A 617 -18.41 52.36 34.89
CA SER A 617 -18.73 52.82 36.24
C SER A 617 -18.81 51.67 37.24
#